data_AF-A0A3B9WWT4-F1
#
_entry.id   AF-A0A3B9WWT4-F1
#
_cell.length_a   1.000
_cell.length_b   1.000
_cell.length_c   1.000
_cell.angle_alpha   90.00
_cell.angle_beta   90.00
_cell.angle_gamma   90.00
#
_symmetry.space_group_name_H-M   'P 1'
#
loop_
_entity.id
_entity.type
_entity.pdbx_description
1 polymer ?
#
loop_
_entity_poly.entity_id
_entity_poly.type
_entity_poly.pdbx_seq_one_letter_code
_entity_poly.pdbx_strand_id
1 'polypeptide(L)'
;MTKPKQESEVDNVVQRLSKEGSLIAYFLLAIFILIALVSYSPGDPAFMTTGSSIEVSNAVGVSGAMVADILLHLMGYLAYGFPAFLVYKIIDSLRGKTEPTEFSWA
;
A
#
# COMPACT_ATOMS: atom_id res chain seq x y z
N MET A 1 39.90 -14.59 -2.93
CA MET A 1 39.41 -13.27 -3.37
C MET A 1 38.44 -12.76 -2.30
N THR A 2 38.94 -12.07 -1.26
CA THR A 2 38.08 -11.54 -0.18
C THR A 2 37.38 -10.29 -0.70
N LYS A 3 36.05 -10.32 -0.86
CA LYS A 3 35.29 -9.09 -1.14
C LYS A 3 35.62 -8.05 -0.06
N PRO A 4 35.89 -6.79 -0.41
CA PRO A 4 36.25 -5.77 0.57
C PRO A 4 35.09 -5.57 1.55
N LYS A 5 35.41 -5.52 2.84
CA LYS A 5 34.48 -5.32 3.98
C LYS A 5 33.51 -4.13 3.80
N GLN A 6 33.84 -3.18 2.93
CA GLN A 6 32.99 -2.03 2.59
C GLN A 6 31.72 -2.40 1.82
N GLU A 7 31.76 -3.37 0.89
CA GLU A 7 30.59 -3.75 0.09
C GLU A 7 29.50 -4.37 0.99
N SER A 8 29.90 -5.19 1.96
CA SER A 8 28.98 -5.79 2.93
C SER A 8 28.32 -4.78 3.87
N GLU A 9 28.96 -3.67 4.20
CA GLU A 9 28.40 -2.66 5.11
C GLU A 9 27.35 -1.79 4.39
N VAL A 10 27.64 -1.42 3.14
CA VAL A 10 26.70 -0.69 2.27
C VAL A 10 25.44 -1.53 2.01
N ASP A 11 25.60 -2.81 1.69
CA ASP A 11 24.45 -3.71 1.45
C ASP A 11 23.54 -3.83 2.67
N ASN A 12 24.12 -3.93 3.88
CA ASN A 12 23.36 -3.99 5.13
C ASN A 12 22.59 -2.69 5.40
N VAL A 13 23.20 -1.53 5.13
CA VAL A 13 22.54 -0.22 5.30
C VAL A 13 21.40 -0.05 4.29
N VAL A 14 21.62 -0.40 3.02
CA VAL A 14 20.60 -0.35 1.96
C VAL A 14 19.43 -1.29 2.26
N GLN A 15 19.69 -2.50 2.76
CA GLN A 15 18.64 -3.45 3.16
C GLN A 15 17.79 -2.92 4.31
N ARG A 16 18.43 -2.30 5.33
CA ARG A 16 17.72 -1.68 6.45
C ARG A 16 16.86 -0.51 5.98
N LEU A 17 17.42 0.41 5.20
CA LEU A 17 16.70 1.55 4.63
C LEU A 17 15.53 1.11 3.74
N SER A 18 15.73 0.08 2.91
CA SER A 18 14.66 -0.45 2.05
C SER A 18 13.53 -1.07 2.88
N LYS A 19 13.87 -1.78 3.96
CA LYS A 19 12.88 -2.38 4.87
C LYS A 19 12.09 -1.30 5.63
N GLU A 20 12.77 -0.29 6.17
CA GLU A 20 12.12 0.82 6.88
C GLU A 20 11.29 1.70 5.93
N GLY A 21 11.82 2.01 4.74
CA GLY A 21 11.13 2.79 3.73
C GLY A 21 9.88 2.09 3.18
N SER A 22 9.94 0.78 2.96
CA SER A 22 8.77 0.01 2.51
C SER A 22 7.66 -0.05 3.56
N LEU A 23 8.00 -0.15 4.85
CA LEU A 23 7.02 -0.08 5.94
C LEU A 23 6.25 1.25 5.95
N ILE A 24 6.98 2.37 5.85
CA ILE A 24 6.38 3.70 5.80
C ILE A 24 5.52 3.86 4.54
N ALA A 25 6.01 3.38 3.39
CA ALA A 25 5.26 3.42 2.15
C ALA A 25 3.94 2.62 2.23
N TYR A 26 3.97 1.40 2.79
CA TYR A 26 2.76 0.61 2.99
C TYR A 26 1.78 1.28 3.95
N PHE A 27 2.29 1.94 4.99
CA PHE A 27 1.44 2.63 5.96
C PHE A 27 0.72 3.82 5.33
N LEU A 28 1.46 4.66 4.60
CA LEU A 28 0.90 5.80 3.88
C LEU A 28 -0.10 5.34 2.81
N LEU A 29 0.23 4.28 2.08
CA LEU A 29 -0.67 3.70 1.08
C LEU A 29 -1.96 3.16 1.72
N ALA A 30 -1.87 2.49 2.87
CA ALA A 30 -3.03 1.97 3.58
C ALA A 30 -3.98 3.09 4.01
N ILE A 31 -3.44 4.17 4.60
CA ILE A 31 -4.23 5.33 5.01
C ILE A 31 -4.82 6.05 3.78
N PHE A 32 -4.04 6.23 2.73
CA PHE A 32 -4.49 6.83 1.47
C PHE A 32 -5.71 6.08 0.92
N ILE A 33 -5.61 4.74 0.78
CA ILE A 33 -6.71 3.91 0.26
C ILE A 33 -7.91 3.94 1.22
N LEU A 34 -7.68 3.89 2.53
CA LEU A 34 -8.76 3.90 3.51
C LEU A 34 -9.56 5.20 3.46
N ILE A 35 -8.88 6.35 3.45
CA ILE A 35 -9.55 7.66 3.35
C ILE A 35 -10.29 7.74 2.03
N ALA A 36 -9.64 7.37 0.92
CA ALA A 36 -10.26 7.37 -0.39
C ALA A 36 -11.56 6.54 -0.45
N LEU A 37 -11.57 5.33 0.15
CA LEU A 37 -12.75 4.46 0.21
C LEU A 37 -13.85 5.01 1.11
N VAL A 38 -13.49 5.49 2.31
CA VAL A 38 -14.47 6.00 3.29
C VAL A 38 -15.13 7.29 2.79
N SER A 39 -14.39 8.15 2.09
CA SER A 39 -14.91 9.38 1.49
C SER A 39 -15.38 9.20 0.04
N TYR A 40 -15.64 7.98 -0.42
CA TYR A 40 -16.12 7.75 -1.78
C TYR A 40 -17.53 8.36 -1.96
N SER A 41 -17.70 9.13 -3.03
CA SER A 41 -18.99 9.66 -3.46
C SER A 41 -19.26 9.28 -4.92
N PRO A 42 -20.43 8.70 -5.25
CA PRO A 42 -20.83 8.46 -6.64
C PRO A 42 -21.00 9.74 -7.47
N GLY A 43 -21.04 10.91 -6.82
CA GLY A 43 -21.08 12.20 -7.48
C GLY A 43 -19.70 12.66 -7.99
N ASP A 44 -18.61 12.03 -7.54
CA ASP A 44 -17.25 12.42 -7.91
C ASP A 44 -16.90 11.97 -9.33
N PRO A 45 -16.19 12.80 -10.11
CA PRO A 45 -15.71 12.41 -11.42
C PRO A 45 -14.63 11.31 -11.30
N ALA A 46 -14.89 10.14 -11.90
CA ALA A 46 -13.98 9.01 -11.92
C ALA A 46 -14.02 8.28 -13.28
N PHE A 47 -13.17 7.27 -13.45
CA PHE A 47 -13.08 6.54 -14.73
C PHE A 47 -14.34 5.73 -15.05
N MET A 48 -14.91 5.02 -14.07
CA MET A 48 -16.11 4.20 -14.28
C MET A 48 -17.38 5.01 -13.99
N THR A 49 -17.30 5.96 -13.06
CA THR A 49 -18.40 6.85 -12.71
C THR A 49 -18.26 8.21 -13.39
N THR A 50 -19.16 8.55 -14.31
CA THR A 50 -19.18 9.84 -15.05
C THR A 50 -19.61 11.03 -14.16
N GLY A 51 -19.23 11.04 -12.88
CA GLY A 51 -19.72 11.97 -11.84
C GLY A 51 -19.97 13.38 -12.36
N SER A 52 -21.18 13.87 -12.12
CA SER A 52 -21.67 15.14 -12.67
C SER A 52 -21.25 16.37 -11.85
N SER A 53 -20.57 16.16 -10.73
CA SER A 53 -20.20 17.23 -9.80
C SER A 53 -18.92 17.91 -10.23
N ILE A 54 -18.94 19.25 -10.23
CA ILE A 54 -17.76 20.08 -10.55
C ILE A 54 -16.72 20.00 -9.42
N GLU A 55 -17.18 19.80 -8.18
CA GLU A 55 -16.33 19.66 -7.01
C GLU A 55 -16.22 18.19 -6.58
N VAL A 56 -15.00 17.78 -6.21
CA VAL A 56 -14.70 16.43 -5.71
C VAL A 56 -14.92 16.40 -4.21
N SER A 57 -15.80 15.51 -3.75
CA SER A 57 -16.10 15.29 -2.34
C SER A 57 -15.10 14.35 -1.66
N ASN A 58 -14.36 13.53 -2.42
CA ASN A 58 -13.32 12.68 -1.86
C ASN A 58 -12.23 13.50 -1.15
N ALA A 59 -11.91 13.15 0.09
CA ALA A 59 -10.96 13.90 0.92
C ALA A 59 -9.52 13.86 0.39
N VAL A 60 -9.19 12.86 -0.43
CA VAL A 60 -7.90 12.73 -1.12
C VAL A 60 -7.91 13.47 -2.48
N GLY A 61 -9.09 13.92 -2.92
CA GLY A 61 -9.31 14.56 -4.21
C GLY A 61 -9.56 13.56 -5.35
N VAL A 62 -9.37 14.02 -6.60
CA VAL A 62 -9.69 13.25 -7.82
C VAL A 62 -8.98 11.89 -7.83
N SER A 63 -7.70 11.84 -7.43
CA SER A 63 -6.93 10.59 -7.42
C SER A 63 -7.51 9.56 -6.45
N GLY A 64 -7.98 10.00 -5.28
CA GLY A 64 -8.67 9.14 -4.32
C GLY A 64 -10.01 8.65 -4.85
N ALA A 65 -10.80 9.54 -5.46
CA ALA A 65 -12.06 9.17 -6.08
C ALA A 65 -11.88 8.08 -7.14
N MET A 66 -10.88 8.22 -8.02
CA MET A 66 -10.58 7.23 -9.07
C MET A 66 -10.14 5.87 -8.50
N VAL A 67 -9.27 5.88 -7.47
CA VAL A 67 -8.82 4.64 -6.83
C VAL A 67 -9.98 3.94 -6.14
N ALA A 68 -10.79 4.67 -5.37
CA ALA A 68 -11.95 4.12 -4.68
C ALA A 68 -12.99 3.58 -5.66
N ASP A 69 -13.24 4.29 -6.76
CA ASP A 69 -14.17 3.89 -7.83
C ASP A 69 -13.77 2.53 -8.43
N ILE A 70 -12.50 2.35 -8.81
CA ILE A 70 -12.02 1.09 -9.39
C ILE A 70 -12.08 -0.05 -8.35
N LEU A 71 -11.62 0.20 -7.12
CA LEU A 71 -11.60 -0.82 -6.06
C LEU A 71 -13.02 -1.29 -5.70
N LEU A 72 -13.96 -0.36 -5.54
CA LEU A 72 -15.34 -0.67 -5.20
C LEU A 72 -16.08 -1.34 -6.36
N HIS A 73 -15.81 -0.97 -7.61
CA HIS A 73 -16.41 -1.65 -8.77
C HIS A 73 -15.86 -3.07 -8.96
N LEU A 74 -14.58 -3.31 -8.70
CA LEU A 74 -13.96 -4.62 -8.87
C LEU A 74 -14.32 -5.59 -7.73
N MET A 75 -14.39 -5.07 -6.50
CA MET A 75 -14.40 -5.91 -5.28
C MET A 75 -15.51 -5.55 -4.29
N GLY A 76 -16.25 -4.46 -4.52
CA GLY A 76 -17.28 -3.97 -3.59
C GLY A 76 -16.71 -3.74 -2.19
N TYR A 77 -17.46 -4.15 -1.17
CA TYR A 77 -17.04 -4.04 0.23
C TYR A 77 -15.76 -4.82 0.57
N LEU A 78 -15.32 -5.77 -0.26
CA LEU A 78 -14.04 -6.45 -0.05
C LEU A 78 -12.84 -5.51 -0.27
N ALA A 79 -13.03 -4.36 -0.92
CA ALA A 79 -11.99 -3.34 -1.09
C ALA A 79 -11.42 -2.83 0.26
N TYR A 80 -12.23 -2.79 1.31
CA TYR A 80 -11.78 -2.45 2.67
C TYR A 80 -10.78 -3.47 3.25
N GLY A 81 -10.66 -4.65 2.64
CA GLY A 81 -9.65 -5.64 2.94
C GLY A 81 -8.23 -5.21 2.56
N PHE A 82 -8.04 -4.33 1.56
CA PHE A 82 -6.71 -3.88 1.16
C PHE A 82 -5.99 -3.06 2.23
N PRO A 83 -6.60 -1.99 2.80
CA PRO A 83 -6.01 -1.30 3.93
C PRO A 83 -5.70 -2.24 5.10
N ALA A 84 -6.61 -3.16 5.42
CA ALA A 84 -6.43 -4.12 6.50
C ALA A 84 -5.23 -5.06 6.23
N PHE A 85 -5.08 -5.55 5.00
CA PHE A 85 -3.97 -6.40 4.59
C PHE A 85 -2.62 -5.68 4.66
N LEU A 86 -2.56 -4.41 4.22
CA LEU A 86 -1.35 -3.59 4.33
C LEU A 86 -0.95 -3.36 5.79
N VAL A 87 -1.91 -3.05 6.66
CA VAL A 87 -1.68 -2.92 8.10
C VAL A 87 -1.20 -4.24 8.71
N TYR A 88 -1.79 -5.37 8.31
CA TYR A 88 -1.32 -6.69 8.74
C TYR A 88 0.14 -6.94 8.33
N LYS A 89 0.53 -6.61 7.09
CA LYS A 89 1.91 -6.74 6.61
C LYS A 89 2.89 -5.88 7.40
N ILE A 90 2.50 -4.66 7.77
CA ILE A 90 3.31 -3.79 8.62
C ILE A 90 3.52 -4.44 9.98
N ILE A 91 2.44 -4.92 10.61
CA ILE A 91 2.50 -5.60 11.91
C ILE A 91 3.38 -6.85 11.85
N ASP A 92 3.23 -7.67 10.81
CA ASP A 92 4.03 -8.88 10.61
C ASP A 92 5.53 -8.58 10.47
N SER A 93 5.87 -7.57 9.66
CA SER A 93 7.25 -7.11 9.47
C SER A 93 7.85 -6.52 10.76
N LEU A 94 7.04 -5.84 11.59
CA LEU A 94 7.44 -5.38 12.94
C LEU A 94 7.61 -6.53 13.94
N ARG A 95 6.83 -7.62 13.80
CA ARG A 95 6.93 -8.82 14.66
C ARG A 95 8.19 -9.64 14.39
N GLY A 96 9.01 -9.29 13.41
CA GLY A 96 10.35 -9.85 13.23
C GLY A 96 10.39 -11.28 12.70
N LYS A 97 9.27 -11.84 12.24
CA LYS A 97 9.23 -13.17 11.61
C LYS A 97 9.50 -13.08 10.12
N THR A 98 10.71 -12.70 9.73
CA THR A 98 11.24 -13.14 8.44
C THR A 98 11.62 -14.61 8.59
N GLU A 99 10.62 -15.49 8.56
CA GLU A 99 10.88 -16.89 8.20
C GLU A 99 11.42 -16.85 6.77
N PRO A 100 12.66 -17.29 6.52
CA PRO A 100 13.08 -17.52 5.16
C PRO A 100 12.12 -18.59 4.63
N THR A 101 11.35 -18.26 3.59
CA THR A 101 10.79 -19.31 2.73
C THR A 101 11.96 -19.98 2.05
N GLU A 102 12.66 -20.85 2.78
CA GLU A 102 13.45 -21.91 2.18
C GLU A 102 12.44 -22.81 1.49
N PHE A 103 12.32 -22.61 0.19
CA PHE A 103 11.67 -23.57 -0.69
C PHE A 103 12.59 -24.79 -0.77
N SER A 104 12.55 -25.63 0.27
CA SER A 104 13.31 -26.86 0.38
C SER A 104 12.60 -27.97 -0.40
N TRP A 105 12.99 -28.17 -1.65
CA TRP A 105 12.70 -29.39 -2.41
C TRP A 105 13.99 -30.18 -2.66
N ALA A 106 14.78 -30.33 -1.59
CA ALA A 106 15.78 -31.38 -1.52
C ALA A 106 15.13 -32.65 -0.99
#